data_AF-V9LJY2-F1
#
_entry.id   AF-V9LJY2-F1
#
_cell.length_a   1.000
_cell.length_b   1.000
_cell.length_c   1.000
_cell.angle_alpha   90.00
_cell.angle_beta   90.00
_cell.angle_gamma   90.00
#
_symmetry.space_group_name_H-M   'P 1'
#
loop_
_entity.id
_entity.type
_entity.pdbx_description
1 polymer ?
#
loop_
_entity_poly.entity_id
_entity_poly.type
_entity_poly.pdbx_seq_one_letter_code
_entity_poly.pdbx_strand_id
1 'polypeptide(L)'
;QCLCKPFYVGGQRVGSVPPGVLPHLGRYPGVFLVDEGLSRVELSSGLGGYSERSEAFDVVLREWKEEKLFDCLEGWRDEKYEVMGRSCDPPLMNMERAATSLFGVKRYGVHLNGFVRRSDGQMSMWIGRRALSKPTYPGMLDN
;
A
#
# COMPACT_ATOMS: atom_id res chain seq x y z
N GLN A 1 -18.83 10.95 -12.64
CA GLN A 1 -18.85 10.47 -11.24
C GLN A 1 -17.51 9.83 -10.94
N CYS A 2 -16.82 10.25 -9.87
CA CYS A 2 -15.53 9.69 -9.50
C CYS A 2 -15.76 8.38 -8.71
N LEU A 3 -15.79 7.24 -9.41
CA LEU A 3 -16.27 5.93 -8.94
C LEU A 3 -15.12 5.01 -8.54
N CYS A 4 -14.33 5.36 -7.52
CA CYS A 4 -13.42 4.35 -6.95
C CYS A 4 -14.24 3.15 -6.45
N LYS A 5 -13.87 1.93 -6.83
CA LYS A 5 -14.54 0.71 -6.35
C LYS A 5 -13.87 0.23 -5.05
N PRO A 6 -14.61 -0.03 -3.97
CA PRO A 6 -14.11 -0.72 -2.78
C PRO A 6 -13.29 -1.97 -3.13
N PHE A 7 -12.16 -2.16 -2.46
CA PHE A 7 -11.30 -3.34 -2.63
C PHE A 7 -11.44 -4.27 -1.43
N TYR A 8 -11.72 -5.55 -1.70
CA TYR A 8 -11.95 -6.60 -0.71
C TYR A 8 -10.94 -7.74 -0.83
N VAL A 9 -10.51 -8.26 0.33
CA VAL A 9 -9.67 -9.46 0.46
C VAL A 9 -10.27 -10.32 1.56
N GLY A 10 -10.54 -11.60 1.31
CA GLY A 10 -11.10 -12.52 2.30
C GLY A 10 -12.39 -12.00 2.97
N GLY A 11 -13.29 -11.38 2.18
CA GLY A 11 -14.54 -10.80 2.68
C GLY A 11 -14.40 -9.47 3.45
N GLN A 12 -13.19 -8.94 3.63
CA GLN A 12 -12.95 -7.69 4.34
C GLN A 12 -12.57 -6.56 3.39
N ARG A 13 -13.13 -5.37 3.59
CA ARG A 13 -12.72 -4.18 2.85
C ARG A 13 -11.36 -3.70 3.34
N VAL A 14 -10.39 -3.64 2.44
CA VAL A 14 -9.01 -3.24 2.75
C VAL A 14 -8.59 -1.92 2.07
N GLY A 15 -9.33 -1.48 1.04
CA GLY A 15 -9.01 -0.26 0.31
C GLY A 15 -10.06 0.17 -0.72
N SER A 16 -9.59 0.81 -1.78
CA SER A 16 -10.39 1.25 -2.93
C SER A 16 -9.53 1.36 -4.18
N VAL A 17 -10.00 0.81 -5.29
CA VAL A 17 -9.37 0.85 -6.59
C VAL A 17 -9.86 2.06 -7.39
N PRO A 18 -8.97 2.95 -7.88
CA PRO A 18 -9.36 4.08 -8.70
C PRO A 18 -9.74 3.64 -10.13
N PRO A 19 -10.56 4.42 -10.85
CA PRO A 19 -11.03 4.06 -12.19
C PRO A 19 -9.92 3.74 -13.19
N GLY A 20 -8.76 4.40 -13.11
CA GLY A 20 -7.63 4.14 -14.00
C GLY A 20 -6.98 2.76 -13.84
N VAL A 21 -7.20 2.09 -12.70
CA VAL A 21 -6.64 0.74 -12.45
C VAL A 21 -7.62 -0.36 -12.87
N LEU A 22 -8.94 -0.09 -12.82
CA LEU A 22 -9.98 -1.09 -13.07
C LEU A 22 -9.84 -1.85 -14.41
N PRO A 23 -9.56 -1.21 -15.56
CA PRO A 23 -9.45 -1.91 -16.84
C PRO A 23 -8.34 -2.97 -16.86
N HIS A 24 -7.31 -2.81 -16.03
CA HIS A 24 -6.14 -3.71 -16.02
C HIS A 24 -6.38 -4.96 -15.18
N LEU A 25 -7.32 -4.91 -14.22
CA LEU A 25 -7.63 -6.06 -13.35
C LEU A 25 -8.25 -7.23 -14.13
N GLY A 26 -9.00 -6.94 -15.19
CA GLY A 26 -9.65 -7.96 -16.03
C GLY A 26 -8.68 -8.90 -16.75
N ARG A 27 -7.39 -8.52 -16.84
CA ARG A 27 -6.32 -9.38 -17.39
C ARG A 27 -6.00 -10.58 -16.48
N TYR A 28 -6.40 -10.55 -15.20
CA TYR A 28 -6.05 -11.56 -14.20
C TYR A 28 -7.29 -12.13 -13.51
N PRO A 29 -8.18 -12.83 -14.25
CA PRO A 29 -9.42 -13.38 -13.69
C PRO A 29 -9.18 -14.44 -12.60
N GLY A 30 -7.98 -15.05 -12.54
CA GLY A 30 -7.58 -15.95 -11.46
C GLY A 30 -7.22 -15.24 -10.14
N VAL A 31 -6.94 -13.94 -10.19
CA VAL A 31 -6.50 -13.12 -9.05
C VAL A 31 -7.60 -12.16 -8.60
N PHE A 32 -8.24 -11.45 -9.55
CA PHE A 32 -9.27 -10.47 -9.27
C PHE A 32 -10.64 -10.90 -9.80
N LEU A 33 -11.63 -10.80 -8.94
CA LEU A 33 -13.04 -10.88 -9.28
C LEU A 33 -13.55 -9.45 -9.48
N VAL A 34 -13.77 -9.09 -10.75
CA VAL A 34 -14.31 -7.80 -11.18
C VAL A 34 -15.56 -8.07 -11.98
N ASP A 35 -16.73 -8.01 -11.35
CA ASP A 35 -18.01 -8.12 -12.06
C ASP A 35 -18.43 -6.73 -12.54
N GLU A 36 -18.93 -6.66 -13.77
CA GLU A 36 -19.49 -5.44 -14.37
C GLU A 36 -20.71 -4.92 -13.57
N GLY A 37 -21.44 -5.81 -12.89
CA GLY A 37 -22.51 -5.47 -11.94
C GLY A 37 -22.05 -5.22 -10.49
N LEU A 38 -20.82 -5.62 -10.12
CA LEU A 38 -20.32 -5.41 -8.76
C LEU A 38 -19.83 -3.98 -8.57
N SER A 39 -20.36 -3.36 -7.52
CA SER A 39 -19.89 -2.11 -6.94
C SER A 39 -18.56 -2.27 -6.19
N ARG A 40 -17.79 -3.35 -6.39
CA ARG A 40 -16.52 -3.64 -5.70
C ARG A 40 -15.56 -4.48 -6.54
N VAL A 41 -14.29 -4.50 -6.13
CA VAL A 41 -13.23 -5.41 -6.59
C VAL A 41 -12.91 -6.37 -5.43
N GLU A 42 -12.80 -7.66 -5.71
CA GLU A 42 -12.48 -8.67 -4.71
C GLU A 42 -11.34 -9.56 -5.17
N LEU A 43 -10.46 -9.96 -4.24
CA LEU A 43 -9.46 -10.98 -4.51
C LEU A 43 -10.12 -12.36 -4.60
N SER A 44 -9.69 -13.18 -5.56
CA SER A 44 -10.24 -14.50 -5.82
C SER A 44 -10.32 -15.37 -4.56
N SER A 45 -11.48 -16.00 -4.35
CA SER A 45 -11.69 -16.94 -3.24
C SER A 45 -10.86 -18.23 -3.37
N GLY A 46 -10.29 -18.49 -4.56
CA GLY A 46 -9.34 -19.58 -4.77
C GLY A 46 -7.97 -19.34 -4.11
N LEU A 47 -7.67 -18.10 -3.69
CA LEU A 47 -6.46 -17.73 -2.95
C LEU A 47 -6.79 -17.74 -1.44
N GLY A 48 -6.67 -18.91 -0.83
CA GLY A 48 -7.14 -19.16 0.53
C GLY A 48 -6.20 -18.62 1.61
N GLY A 49 -4.89 -18.68 1.35
CA GLY A 49 -3.86 -18.35 2.33
C GLY A 49 -3.24 -16.96 2.18
N TYR A 50 -2.67 -16.44 3.27
CA TYR A 50 -1.88 -15.20 3.26
C TYR A 50 -0.76 -15.23 2.21
N SER A 51 0.01 -16.33 2.14
CA SER A 51 1.13 -16.47 1.20
C SER A 51 0.64 -16.49 -0.24
N GLU A 52 -0.35 -17.34 -0.54
CA GLU A 52 -0.94 -17.46 -1.88
C GLU A 52 -1.46 -16.11 -2.40
N ARG A 53 -2.19 -15.37 -1.56
CA ARG A 53 -2.67 -14.03 -1.92
C ARG A 53 -1.52 -13.07 -2.20
N SER A 54 -0.51 -13.07 -1.34
CA SER A 54 0.64 -12.18 -1.45
C SER A 54 1.47 -12.47 -2.71
N GLU A 55 1.72 -13.74 -3.01
CA GLU A 55 2.49 -14.19 -4.17
C GLU A 55 1.75 -13.93 -5.47
N ALA A 56 0.46 -14.29 -5.56
CA ALA A 56 -0.35 -14.04 -6.75
C ALA A 56 -0.42 -12.54 -7.07
N PHE A 57 -0.52 -11.70 -6.04
CA PHE A 57 -0.54 -10.24 -6.23
C PHE A 57 0.83 -9.68 -6.61
N ASP A 58 1.91 -10.20 -6.01
CA ASP A 58 3.29 -9.79 -6.34
C ASP A 58 3.62 -10.06 -7.81
N VAL A 59 3.19 -11.21 -8.35
CA VAL A 59 3.36 -11.54 -9.78
C VAL A 59 2.71 -10.47 -10.67
N VAL A 60 1.46 -10.08 -10.39
CA VAL A 60 0.75 -9.04 -11.15
C VAL A 60 1.49 -7.70 -11.06
N LEU A 61 1.90 -7.30 -9.85
CA LEU A 61 2.57 -6.01 -9.65
C LEU A 61 3.94 -5.94 -10.34
N ARG A 62 4.66 -7.06 -10.41
CA ARG A 62 5.93 -7.15 -11.14
C ARG A 62 5.73 -7.01 -12.64
N GLU A 63 4.73 -7.70 -13.20
CA GLU A 63 4.38 -7.55 -14.61
C GLU A 63 4.02 -6.09 -14.94
N TRP A 64 3.18 -5.44 -14.13
CA TRP A 64 2.84 -4.02 -14.32
C TRP A 64 4.03 -3.08 -14.19
N LYS A 65 5.01 -3.42 -13.33
CA LYS A 65 6.25 -2.67 -13.20
C LYS A 65 7.12 -2.81 -14.45
N GLU A 66 7.27 -4.02 -14.98
CA GLU A 66 8.04 -4.30 -16.20
C GLU A 66 7.43 -3.58 -17.42
N GLU A 67 6.10 -3.57 -17.51
CA GLU A 67 5.35 -2.83 -18.52
C GLU A 67 5.38 -1.30 -18.33
N LYS A 68 5.92 -0.82 -17.20
CA LYS A 68 5.88 0.59 -16.78
C LYS A 68 4.46 1.16 -16.83
N LEU A 69 3.48 0.35 -16.43
CA LEU A 69 2.07 0.68 -16.55
C LEU A 69 1.65 1.82 -15.62
N PHE A 70 2.31 1.95 -14.47
CA PHE A 70 2.05 2.99 -13.49
C PHE A 70 3.37 3.55 -12.94
N ASP A 71 3.57 4.87 -13.04
CA ASP A 71 4.77 5.56 -12.56
C ASP A 71 5.13 5.24 -11.10
N CYS A 72 4.12 5.04 -10.25
CA CYS A 72 4.35 4.70 -8.85
C CYS A 72 5.16 3.41 -8.66
N LEU A 73 5.07 2.45 -9.58
CA LEU A 73 5.78 1.18 -9.53
C LEU A 73 7.27 1.30 -9.88
N GLU A 74 7.70 2.40 -10.51
CA GLU A 74 9.14 2.70 -10.66
C GLU A 74 9.79 2.92 -9.29
N GLY A 75 9.02 3.37 -8.30
CA GLY A 75 9.45 3.56 -6.92
C GLY A 75 9.55 2.29 -6.08
N TRP A 76 9.65 1.10 -6.70
CA TRP A 76 9.77 -0.21 -6.05
C TRP A 76 10.92 -0.25 -5.05
N ARG A 77 10.68 -0.79 -3.84
CA ARG A 77 11.67 -0.76 -2.75
C ARG A 77 11.98 -2.12 -2.14
N ASP A 78 11.34 -3.18 -2.61
CA ASP A 78 11.35 -4.48 -1.96
C ASP A 78 10.90 -4.36 -0.48
N GLU A 79 9.94 -3.47 -0.24
CA GLU A 79 9.39 -3.16 1.08
C GLU A 79 7.90 -3.49 1.05
N LYS A 80 7.53 -4.59 1.72
CA LYS A 80 6.17 -5.11 1.73
C LYS A 80 5.39 -4.54 2.91
N TYR A 81 4.18 -4.05 2.65
CA TYR A 81 3.24 -3.58 3.66
C TYR A 81 2.16 -4.63 3.90
N GLU A 82 1.80 -4.82 5.17
CA GLU A 82 0.69 -5.67 5.58
C GLU A 82 -0.66 -5.04 5.22
N VAL A 83 -1.53 -5.84 4.62
CA VAL A 83 -2.88 -5.42 4.23
C VAL A 83 -3.89 -6.03 5.19
N MET A 84 -4.62 -5.16 5.88
CA MET A 84 -5.56 -5.50 6.95
C MET A 84 -6.87 -4.71 6.78
N GLY A 85 -8.00 -5.26 7.23
CA GLY A 85 -9.29 -4.55 7.18
C GLY A 85 -9.32 -3.33 8.10
N ARG A 86 -8.88 -3.50 9.35
CA ARG A 86 -8.72 -2.45 10.36
C ARG A 86 -7.31 -2.46 10.92
N SER A 87 -6.98 -1.41 11.67
CA SER A 87 -5.69 -1.33 12.36
C SER A 87 -5.63 -2.43 13.41
N CYS A 88 -4.48 -3.12 13.49
CA CYS A 88 -4.21 -4.23 14.42
C CYS A 88 -5.01 -5.53 14.17
N ASP A 89 -5.80 -5.63 13.09
CA ASP A 89 -6.36 -6.93 12.67
C ASP A 89 -5.25 -7.87 12.19
N PRO A 90 -5.46 -9.20 12.19
CA PRO A 90 -4.55 -10.12 11.50
C PRO A 90 -4.38 -9.75 10.01
N PRO A 91 -3.15 -9.71 9.48
CA PRO A 91 -2.90 -9.45 8.06
C PRO A 91 -3.56 -10.49 7.16
N LEU A 92 -4.13 -10.03 6.04
CA LEU A 92 -4.80 -10.88 5.06
C LEU A 92 -3.89 -11.24 3.89
N MET A 93 -2.89 -10.40 3.61
CA MET A 93 -1.83 -10.53 2.62
C MET A 93 -0.81 -9.39 2.83
N ASN A 94 0.31 -9.43 2.12
CA ASN A 94 1.18 -8.27 1.93
C ASN A 94 1.19 -7.77 0.49
N MET A 95 1.62 -6.52 0.29
CA MET A 95 1.82 -5.92 -1.02
C MET A 95 3.01 -4.96 -1.01
N GLU A 96 3.66 -4.80 -2.16
CA GLU A 96 4.75 -3.82 -2.30
C GLU A 96 4.28 -2.39 -1.97
N ARG A 97 5.08 -1.67 -1.18
CA ARG A 97 4.82 -0.29 -0.74
C ARG A 97 4.48 0.63 -1.91
N ALA A 98 5.23 0.53 -3.01
CA ALA A 98 5.04 1.34 -4.21
C ALA A 98 3.63 1.20 -4.82
N ALA A 99 3.02 0.01 -4.71
CA ALA A 99 1.71 -0.30 -5.29
C ALA A 99 0.52 0.08 -4.38
N THR A 100 0.77 0.42 -3.11
CA THR A 100 -0.30 0.68 -2.12
C THR A 100 -1.29 1.77 -2.55
N SER A 101 -0.85 2.77 -3.31
CA SER A 101 -1.70 3.84 -3.86
C SER A 101 -2.64 3.36 -4.97
N LEU A 102 -2.29 2.31 -5.70
CA LEU A 102 -3.12 1.74 -6.77
C LEU A 102 -4.36 1.03 -6.23
N PHE A 103 -4.32 0.57 -4.97
CA PHE A 103 -5.41 -0.16 -4.32
C PHE A 103 -5.99 0.59 -3.13
N GLY A 104 -5.51 1.81 -2.86
CA GLY A 104 -6.01 2.65 -1.77
C GLY A 104 -5.98 1.98 -0.41
N VAL A 105 -5.00 1.09 -0.17
CA VAL A 105 -4.89 0.38 1.11
C VAL A 105 -4.38 1.32 2.20
N LYS A 106 -4.77 1.05 3.44
CA LYS A 106 -4.28 1.80 4.60
C LYS A 106 -2.78 1.53 4.78
N ARG A 107 -2.02 2.59 5.06
CA ARG A 107 -0.59 2.53 5.38
C ARG A 107 -0.40 2.99 6.81
N TYR A 108 0.40 2.26 7.56
CA TYR A 108 0.71 2.58 8.95
C TYR A 108 2.18 3.00 9.04
N GLY A 109 2.46 3.99 9.87
CA GLY A 109 3.80 4.53 10.10
C GLY A 109 3.97 4.87 11.56
N VAL A 110 5.22 4.85 12.02
CA VAL A 110 5.59 5.25 13.38
C VAL A 110 6.45 6.50 13.29
N HIS A 111 6.14 7.48 14.14
CA HIS A 111 6.91 8.70 14.30
C HIS A 111 7.36 8.79 15.76
N LEU A 112 8.64 9.07 15.99
CA LEU A 112 9.23 9.15 17.33
C LEU A 112 9.57 10.60 17.64
N ASN A 113 9.19 11.07 18.83
CA ASN A 113 9.60 12.38 19.32
C ASN A 113 10.68 12.21 20.39
N GLY A 114 11.94 12.41 20.01
CA GLY A 114 13.08 12.34 20.94
C GLY A 114 13.35 13.70 21.58
N PHE A 115 13.32 13.80 22.91
CA PHE A 115 13.64 15.04 23.62
C PHE A 115 14.54 14.81 24.83
N VAL A 116 15.27 15.85 25.23
CA VAL A 116 16.16 15.87 26.39
C VAL A 116 15.83 17.07 27.27
N ARG A 117 16.01 16.90 28.59
CA ARG A 117 15.96 18.00 29.56
C ARG A 117 17.38 18.36 29.97
N ARG A 118 17.75 19.63 29.82
CA ARG A 118 19.04 20.17 30.20
C ARG A 118 19.09 20.45 31.70
N SER A 119 20.30 20.65 32.24
CA SER A 119 20.53 20.92 33.66
C SER A 119 19.83 22.20 34.17
N ASP A 120 19.55 23.15 33.27
CA ASP A 120 18.78 24.38 33.54
C ASP A 120 17.25 24.18 33.49
N GLY A 121 16.78 22.94 33.28
CA GLY A 121 15.37 22.59 33.19
C GLY A 121 14.75 22.78 31.80
N GLN A 122 15.46 23.39 30.84
CA GLN A 122 14.96 23.58 29.47
C GLN A 122 14.85 22.26 28.70
N MET A 123 13.84 22.16 27.84
CA MET A 123 13.62 21.00 26.97
C MET A 123 14.16 21.27 25.57
N SER A 124 14.74 20.26 24.92
CA SER A 124 15.14 20.31 23.52
C SER A 124 14.74 19.03 22.81
N MET A 125 14.30 19.14 21.57
CA MET A 125 13.90 18.02 20.73
C MET A 125 14.99 17.75 19.68
N TRP A 126 15.24 16.48 19.41
CA TRP A 126 16.04 16.06 18.26
C TRP A 126 15.20 16.24 17.00
N ILE A 127 15.72 17.00 16.04
CA ILE A 127 15.08 17.21 14.74
C ILE A 127 16.04 16.73 13.67
N GLY A 128 15.62 15.72 12.91
CA GLY A 128 16.37 15.21 11.78
C GLY A 128 16.23 16.14 10.57
N ARG A 129 17.26 16.18 9.71
CA ARG A 129 17.13 16.69 8.34
C ARG A 129 17.26 15.52 7.37
N ARG A 130 16.27 15.34 6.51
CA ARG A 130 16.25 14.25 5.53
C ARG A 130 17.38 14.44 4.53
N ALA A 131 18.06 13.35 4.17
CA ALA A 131 19.08 13.36 3.13
C ALA A 131 18.50 13.85 1.79
N LEU A 132 19.31 14.57 1.01
CA LEU A 132 18.90 15.07 -0.31
C LEU A 132 18.62 13.95 -1.32
N SER A 133 19.18 12.77 -1.11
CA SER A 133 18.95 11.58 -1.92
C SER A 133 17.62 10.86 -1.62
N LYS A 134 16.85 11.30 -0.61
CA LYS A 134 15.58 10.65 -0.29
C LYS A 134 14.58 10.88 -1.44
N PRO A 135 13.90 9.82 -1.92
CA PRO A 135 12.95 9.92 -3.03
C PRO A 135 11.71 10.77 -2.70
N THR A 136 11.42 10.97 -1.41
CA THR A 136 10.32 11.82 -0.94
C THR A 136 10.84 12.87 0.02
N TYR A 137 10.42 14.12 -0.18
CA TYR A 137 10.71 15.27 0.69
C TYR A 137 12.21 15.43 1.05
N PRO A 138 13.12 15.50 0.05
CA PRO A 138 14.55 15.66 0.31
C PRO A 138 14.87 16.98 1.01
N GLY A 139 15.79 16.96 1.99
CA GLY A 139 16.25 18.17 2.70
C GLY A 139 15.29 18.75 3.74
N MET A 140 14.07 18.24 3.83
CA MET A 140 13.06 18.67 4.80
C MET A 140 13.41 18.23 6.22
N LEU A 141 12.86 18.94 7.22
CA LEU A 141 12.95 18.53 8.62
C LEU A 141 12.01 17.34 8.86
N ASP A 142 12.41 16.46 9.77
CA ASP A 142 11.68 15.26 10.16
C ASP A 142 11.82 15.05 11.68
N ASN A 143 10.90 14.30 12.27
CA ASN A 143 10.88 14.02 13.71
C ASN A 143 12.07 13.21 14.21
#